data_AF-A0A831X6Q1-F1
#
_entry.id   AF-A0A831X6Q1-F1
#
_cell.length_a   1.000
_cell.length_b   1.000
_cell.length_c   1.000
_cell.angle_alpha   90.00
_cell.angle_beta   90.00
_cell.angle_gamma   90.00
#
_symmetry.space_group_name_H-M   'P 1'
#
loop_
_entity.id
_entity.type
_entity.pdbx_description
1 polymer ?
#
loop_
_entity_poly.entity_id
_entity_poly.type
_entity_poly.pdbx_seq_one_letter_code
_entity_poly.pdbx_strand_id
1 'polypeptide(L)'
;MPIVIHALDNLLEALADVLAWQHLMGQSRPVARSSALADSANAVFPQSCWSQAGAEMERHFHAFTEARRQRVGAMLHFQAQRRQERHPPRPLAGSRSDGILADVTRVQESFRQAAHSRVMEPRALLLTDWRASLHDGALEPPTDGFFDSNGMPGWDVWLGLVSVPDSVGQLCLLSWIPSELREQVDDAVQIDAAESLAWCVAESPSKLVLLPWGQRWAASSRAVERTPGPA
;
A
#
# COMPACT_ATOMS: atom_id res chain seq x y z
N MET A 1 -24.96 -2.76 6.60
CA MET A 1 -24.21 -3.96 7.03
C MET A 1 -22.77 -3.80 6.58
N PRO A 2 -21.76 -4.25 7.34
CA PRO A 2 -20.37 -4.16 6.89
C PRO A 2 -20.17 -4.97 5.60
N ILE A 3 -19.45 -4.42 4.63
CA ILE A 3 -19.09 -5.13 3.40
C ILE A 3 -17.79 -5.88 3.67
N VAL A 4 -17.82 -7.20 3.50
CA VAL A 4 -16.62 -8.04 3.61
C VAL A 4 -16.04 -8.20 2.21
N ILE A 5 -14.76 -7.90 2.07
CA ILE A 5 -14.02 -8.09 0.81
C ILE A 5 -12.87 -9.07 1.05
N HIS A 6 -12.60 -9.89 0.04
CA HIS A 6 -11.42 -10.74 0.03
C HIS A 6 -10.19 -9.86 -0.19
N ALA A 7 -9.21 -10.01 0.68
CA ALA A 7 -7.94 -9.34 0.48
C ALA A 7 -7.18 -9.97 -0.70
N LEU A 8 -6.13 -9.29 -1.14
CA LEU A 8 -5.20 -9.84 -2.12
C LEU A 8 -4.50 -11.06 -1.52
N ASP A 9 -4.31 -12.13 -2.29
CA ASP A 9 -3.57 -13.32 -1.85
C ASP A 9 -2.14 -12.99 -1.39
N ASN A 10 -1.59 -11.88 -1.89
CA ASN A 10 -0.24 -11.40 -1.61
C ASN A 10 -0.20 -10.09 -0.80
N LEU A 11 -1.27 -9.73 -0.07
CA LEU A 11 -1.35 -8.46 0.67
C LEU A 11 -0.13 -8.19 1.56
N LEU A 12 0.31 -9.20 2.33
CA LEU A 12 1.46 -9.06 3.22
C LEU A 12 2.77 -8.84 2.45
N GLU A 13 2.95 -9.53 1.32
CA GLU A 13 4.13 -9.35 0.47
C GLU A 13 4.13 -7.96 -0.17
N ALA A 14 2.98 -7.50 -0.67
CA ALA A 14 2.84 -6.17 -1.25
C ALA A 14 3.15 -5.07 -0.22
N LEU A 15 2.67 -5.23 1.02
CA LEU A 15 2.98 -4.28 2.10
C LEU A 15 4.44 -4.38 2.55
N ALA A 16 5.03 -5.58 2.63
CA ALA A 16 6.45 -5.74 2.94
C ALA A 16 7.33 -5.05 1.87
N ASP A 17 6.98 -5.16 0.60
CA ASP A 17 7.64 -4.47 -0.51
C ASP A 17 7.54 -2.94 -0.35
N VAL A 18 6.36 -2.40 0.03
CA VAL A 18 6.15 -0.97 0.32
C VAL A 18 7.01 -0.51 1.50
N LEU A 19 7.02 -1.25 2.61
CA LEU A 19 7.79 -0.90 3.80
C LEU A 19 9.30 -0.94 3.52
N ALA A 20 9.76 -1.95 2.77
CA ALA A 20 11.14 -2.04 2.34
C ALA A 20 11.52 -0.86 1.43
N TRP A 21 10.66 -0.52 0.48
CA TRP A 21 10.84 0.64 -0.39
C TRP A 21 10.99 1.94 0.42
N GLN A 22 10.07 2.21 1.35
CA GLN A 22 10.15 3.41 2.19
C GLN A 22 11.39 3.45 3.08
N HIS A 23 11.78 2.31 3.66
CA HIS A 23 13.00 2.22 4.43
C HIS A 23 14.24 2.56 3.58
N LEU A 24 14.30 2.01 2.37
CA LEU A 24 15.41 2.19 1.43
C LEU A 24 15.55 3.62 0.91
N MET A 25 14.43 4.31 0.69
CA MET A 25 14.44 5.71 0.24
C MET A 25 14.84 6.69 1.35
N GLY A 26 15.00 6.20 2.59
CA GLY A 26 15.01 7.02 3.79
C GLY A 26 13.67 7.73 3.95
N GLN A 27 13.39 8.31 5.11
CA GLN A 27 12.22 9.19 5.28
C GLN A 27 12.29 10.49 4.42
N SER A 28 13.12 10.49 3.38
CA SER A 28 13.28 11.54 2.41
C SER A 28 11.94 11.80 1.72
N ARG A 29 11.59 13.08 1.59
CA ARG A 29 10.42 13.59 0.88
C ARG A 29 10.19 12.84 -0.45
N PRO A 30 8.93 12.70 -0.92
CA PRO A 30 8.50 11.91 -2.08
C PRO A 30 9.17 12.22 -3.44
N VAL A 31 10.20 13.07 -3.50
CA VAL A 31 10.83 13.60 -4.72
C VAL A 31 11.98 12.72 -5.23
N ALA A 32 12.57 11.81 -4.44
CA ALA A 32 13.62 10.89 -4.91
C ALA A 32 13.08 9.64 -5.62
N ARG A 33 11.92 9.75 -6.27
CA ARG A 33 11.19 8.65 -6.89
C ARG A 33 11.86 8.23 -8.22
N SER A 34 12.04 6.92 -8.43
CA SER A 34 12.57 6.36 -9.68
C SER A 34 11.64 6.72 -10.84
N SER A 35 12.14 7.45 -11.85
CA SER A 35 11.34 7.85 -13.02
C SER A 35 10.66 6.65 -13.68
N ALA A 36 11.37 5.52 -13.83
CA ALA A 36 10.82 4.30 -14.40
C ALA A 36 9.64 3.71 -13.60
N LEU A 37 9.63 3.85 -12.26
CA LEU A 37 8.51 3.40 -11.45
C LEU A 37 7.34 4.38 -11.53
N ALA A 38 7.64 5.69 -11.60
CA ALA A 38 6.63 6.70 -11.85
C ALA A 38 5.96 6.49 -13.22
N ASP A 39 6.74 6.20 -14.27
CA ASP A 39 6.22 5.90 -15.61
C ASP A 39 5.34 4.64 -15.60
N SER A 40 5.75 3.61 -14.86
CA SER A 40 4.95 2.38 -14.70
C SER A 40 3.68 2.62 -13.90
N ALA A 41 3.71 3.45 -12.85
CA ALA A 41 2.52 3.85 -12.10
C ALA A 41 1.56 4.67 -12.96
N ASN A 42 2.07 5.61 -13.75
CA ASN A 42 1.29 6.42 -14.70
C ASN A 42 0.62 5.54 -15.76
N ALA A 43 1.25 4.43 -16.17
CA ALA A 43 0.63 3.48 -17.10
C ALA A 43 -0.60 2.77 -16.51
N VAL A 44 -0.71 2.64 -15.18
CA VAL A 44 -1.90 2.06 -14.52
C VAL A 44 -3.11 2.98 -14.68
N PHE A 45 -2.91 4.28 -14.47
CA PHE A 45 -3.95 5.31 -14.55
C PHE A 45 -3.56 6.41 -15.56
N PRO A 46 -3.50 6.11 -16.87
CA PRO A 46 -3.00 7.05 -17.87
C PRO A 46 -3.92 8.27 -18.04
N GLN A 47 -5.20 8.12 -17.66
CA GLN A 47 -6.23 9.16 -17.77
C GLN A 47 -6.97 9.36 -16.43
N SER A 48 -6.37 8.95 -15.31
CA SER A 48 -6.98 9.04 -13.97
C SER A 48 -8.39 8.40 -13.92
N CYS A 49 -9.45 9.12 -13.52
CA CYS A 49 -10.84 8.63 -13.43
C CYS A 49 -11.40 7.96 -14.67
N TRP A 50 -10.95 8.38 -15.85
CA TRP A 50 -11.49 7.87 -17.11
C TRP A 50 -10.93 6.50 -17.45
N SER A 51 -9.90 6.05 -16.72
CA SER A 51 -9.31 4.74 -16.87
C SER A 51 -10.35 3.67 -16.50
N GLN A 52 -10.83 2.96 -17.53
CA GLN A 52 -11.76 1.86 -17.32
C GLN A 52 -11.08 0.72 -16.57
N ALA A 53 -11.76 0.22 -15.53
CA ALA A 53 -11.36 -1.02 -14.89
C ALA A 53 -11.44 -2.16 -15.92
N GLY A 54 -10.40 -2.99 -15.97
CA GLY A 54 -10.34 -4.12 -16.89
C GLY A 54 -8.97 -4.78 -16.91
N ALA A 55 -8.85 -5.83 -17.72
CA ALA A 55 -7.65 -6.65 -17.79
C ALA A 55 -6.38 -5.87 -18.14
N GLU A 56 -6.47 -4.79 -18.92
CA GLU A 56 -5.31 -3.96 -19.25
C GLU A 56 -4.77 -3.21 -18.04
N MET A 57 -5.65 -2.58 -17.25
CA MET A 57 -5.27 -1.90 -16.02
C MET A 57 -4.67 -2.88 -15.01
N GLU A 58 -5.27 -4.06 -14.84
CA GLU A 58 -4.72 -5.11 -13.97
C GLU A 58 -3.33 -5.55 -14.41
N ARG A 59 -3.10 -5.72 -15.73
CA ARG A 59 -1.77 -6.02 -16.27
C ARG A 59 -0.76 -4.92 -15.97
N HIS A 60 -1.13 -3.64 -16.15
CA HIS A 60 -0.24 -2.53 -15.82
C HIS A 60 0.05 -2.47 -14.32
N PHE A 61 -0.96 -2.70 -13.47
CA PHE A 61 -0.77 -2.73 -12.02
C PHE A 61 0.17 -3.87 -11.60
N HIS A 62 0.00 -5.06 -12.18
CA HIS A 62 0.89 -6.18 -11.96
C HIS A 62 2.33 -5.85 -12.39
N ALA A 63 2.51 -5.28 -13.58
CA ALA A 63 3.82 -4.85 -14.08
C ALA A 63 4.49 -3.82 -13.15
N PHE A 64 3.73 -2.83 -12.68
CA PHE A 64 4.20 -1.86 -11.69
C PHE A 64 4.65 -2.52 -10.38
N THR A 65 3.85 -3.44 -9.85
CA THR A 65 4.14 -4.16 -8.61
C THR A 65 5.42 -5.00 -8.72
N GLU A 66 5.58 -5.72 -9.83
CA GLU A 66 6.78 -6.50 -10.13
C GLU A 66 8.01 -5.60 -10.29
N ALA A 67 7.90 -4.50 -11.02
CA ALA A 67 9.00 -3.54 -11.18
C ALA A 67 9.45 -2.96 -9.82
N ARG A 68 8.50 -2.63 -8.93
CA ARG A 68 8.80 -2.16 -7.58
C ARG A 68 9.54 -3.23 -6.77
N ARG A 69 9.04 -4.47 -6.75
CA ARG A 69 9.66 -5.60 -6.06
C ARG A 69 11.09 -5.87 -6.54
N GLN A 70 11.30 -5.91 -7.85
CA GLN A 70 12.63 -6.10 -8.44
C GLN A 70 13.60 -5.00 -7.99
N ARG A 71 13.13 -3.75 -7.95
CA ARG A 71 13.94 -2.61 -7.51
C ARG A 71 14.31 -2.70 -6.02
N VAL A 72 13.35 -3.04 -5.16
CA VAL A 72 13.58 -3.28 -3.72
C VAL A 72 14.65 -4.38 -3.54
N GLY A 73 14.48 -5.52 -4.23
CA GLY A 73 15.44 -6.63 -4.16
C GLY A 73 16.85 -6.23 -4.58
N ALA A 74 16.99 -5.51 -5.69
CA ALA A 74 18.28 -5.01 -6.17
C ALA A 74 18.95 -4.05 -5.18
N MET A 75 18.18 -3.16 -4.56
CA MET A 75 18.69 -2.22 -3.56
C MET A 75 19.12 -2.92 -2.25
N LEU A 76 18.33 -3.88 -1.77
CA LEU A 76 18.69 -4.69 -0.60
C LEU A 76 19.98 -5.48 -0.84
N HIS A 77 20.09 -6.11 -2.02
CA HIS A 77 21.30 -6.83 -2.41
C HIS A 77 22.53 -5.91 -2.44
N PHE A 78 22.39 -4.72 -3.05
CA PHE A 78 23.47 -3.73 -3.08
C PHE A 78 23.88 -3.27 -1.67
N GLN A 79 22.92 -3.01 -0.78
CA GLN A 79 23.20 -2.62 0.61
C GLN A 79 23.90 -3.75 1.39
N ALA A 80 23.45 -5.00 1.22
CA ALA A 80 24.07 -6.17 1.86
C ALA A 80 25.52 -6.35 1.39
N GLN A 81 25.77 -6.23 0.07
CA GLN A 81 27.12 -6.26 -0.49
C GLN A 81 28.01 -5.16 0.11
N ARG A 82 27.52 -3.92 0.20
CA ARG A 82 28.27 -2.79 0.79
C ARG A 82 28.56 -2.98 2.28
N ARG A 83 27.65 -3.59 3.04
CA ARG A 83 27.89 -3.94 4.45
C ARG A 83 28.98 -4.99 4.59
N GLN A 84 28.97 -6.02 3.76
CA GLN A 84 29.98 -7.07 3.77
C GLN A 84 31.37 -6.54 3.36
N GLU A 85 31.44 -5.59 2.42
CA GLU A 85 32.70 -4.92 2.05
C GLU A 85 33.28 -4.08 3.19
N ARG A 86 32.41 -3.43 3.99
CA ARG A 86 32.83 -2.64 5.16
C ARG A 86 33.22 -3.51 6.37
N HIS A 87 32.58 -4.67 6.49
CA HIS A 87 32.77 -5.61 7.60
C HIS A 87 33.01 -7.00 7.04
N PRO A 88 34.21 -7.27 6.48
CA PRO A 88 34.50 -8.58 5.91
C PRO A 88 34.32 -9.66 6.99
N PRO A 89 33.54 -10.72 6.71
CA PRO A 89 33.35 -11.79 7.67
C PRO A 89 34.71 -12.37 8.05
N ARG A 90 34.88 -12.67 9.34
CA ARG A 90 36.03 -13.45 9.82
C ARG A 90 36.07 -14.75 9.00
N PRO A 91 37.24 -15.19 8.49
CA PRO A 91 37.32 -16.33 7.58
C PRO A 91 36.82 -17.61 8.26
N LEU A 92 35.53 -17.87 8.12
CA LEU A 92 34.89 -19.16 8.29
C LEU A 92 34.72 -19.72 6.88
N ALA A 93 34.89 -21.04 6.72
CA ALA A 93 35.01 -21.72 5.43
C ALA A 93 33.76 -21.68 4.50
N GLY A 94 32.84 -20.74 4.68
CA GLY A 94 31.66 -20.54 3.85
C GLY A 94 31.90 -19.62 2.65
N SER A 95 31.09 -19.79 1.59
CA SER A 95 31.14 -18.93 0.40
C SER A 95 30.66 -17.51 0.73
N ARG A 96 31.31 -16.50 0.14
CA ARG A 96 30.95 -15.08 0.32
C ARG A 96 29.50 -14.79 -0.11
N SER A 97 29.00 -15.49 -1.13
CA SER A 97 27.64 -15.34 -1.67
C SER A 97 26.56 -15.77 -0.67
N ASP A 98 26.84 -16.78 0.16
CA ASP A 98 25.88 -17.29 1.14
C ASP A 98 25.56 -16.25 2.21
N GLY A 99 26.56 -15.44 2.59
CA GLY A 99 26.39 -14.36 3.55
C GLY A 99 25.47 -13.23 3.05
N ILE A 100 25.62 -12.82 1.78
CA ILE A 100 24.77 -11.77 1.19
C ILE A 100 23.33 -12.25 1.10
N LEU A 101 23.10 -13.47 0.62
CA LEU A 101 21.76 -14.03 0.50
C LEU A 101 21.08 -14.15 1.87
N ALA A 102 21.78 -14.67 2.88
CA ALA A 102 21.25 -14.78 4.24
C ALA A 102 20.89 -13.42 4.86
N ASP A 103 21.68 -12.38 4.60
CA ASP A 103 21.39 -11.03 5.07
C ASP A 103 20.17 -10.42 4.37
N VAL A 104 20.05 -10.59 3.04
CA VAL A 104 18.88 -10.14 2.28
C VAL A 104 17.61 -10.84 2.77
N THR A 105 17.65 -12.17 2.91
CA THR A 105 16.50 -12.95 3.40
C THR A 105 16.08 -12.51 4.81
N ARG A 106 17.04 -12.25 5.71
CA ARG A 106 16.74 -11.78 7.07
C ARG A 106 16.04 -10.42 7.07
N VAL A 107 16.51 -9.50 6.22
CA VAL A 107 15.90 -8.17 6.10
C VAL A 107 14.49 -8.27 5.50
N GLN A 108 14.30 -9.09 4.45
CA GLN A 108 12.97 -9.32 3.87
C GLN A 108 11.99 -9.91 4.88
N GLU A 109 12.41 -10.90 5.67
CA GLU A 109 11.59 -11.49 6.72
C GLU A 109 11.19 -10.47 7.80
N SER A 110 12.12 -9.57 8.17
CA SER A 110 11.79 -8.50 9.11
C SER A 110 10.71 -7.55 8.56
N PHE A 111 10.71 -7.27 7.26
CA PHE A 111 9.66 -6.46 6.62
C PHE A 111 8.32 -7.21 6.53
N ARG A 112 8.32 -8.53 6.30
CA ARG A 112 7.09 -9.34 6.35
C ARG A 112 6.46 -9.34 7.74
N GLN A 113 7.27 -9.51 8.78
CA GLN A 113 6.80 -9.45 10.16
C GLN A 113 6.25 -8.05 10.50
N ALA A 114 6.93 -6.99 10.06
CA ALA A 114 6.44 -5.63 10.19
C ALA A 114 5.11 -5.43 9.43
N ALA A 115 5.00 -5.92 8.19
CA ALA A 115 3.79 -5.84 7.38
C ALA A 115 2.60 -6.51 8.08
N HIS A 116 2.81 -7.68 8.68
CA HIS A 116 1.77 -8.35 9.46
C HIS A 116 1.29 -7.50 10.65
N SER A 117 2.20 -6.84 11.37
CA SER A 117 1.79 -5.92 12.44
C SER A 117 1.07 -4.71 11.89
N ARG A 118 1.56 -4.11 10.80
CA ARG A 118 1.04 -2.86 10.23
C ARG A 118 -0.34 -3.02 9.61
N VAL A 119 -0.60 -4.12 8.91
CA VAL A 119 -1.89 -4.35 8.24
C VAL A 119 -3.05 -4.44 9.24
N MET A 120 -2.76 -4.94 10.45
CA MET A 120 -3.72 -5.08 11.54
C MET A 120 -3.91 -3.78 12.34
N GLU A 121 -3.15 -2.72 12.05
CA GLU A 121 -3.33 -1.45 12.74
C GLU A 121 -4.65 -0.78 12.30
N PRO A 122 -5.36 -0.11 13.21
CA PRO A 122 -6.48 0.75 12.86
C PRO A 122 -6.07 1.81 11.84
N ARG A 123 -6.92 2.05 10.83
CA ARG A 123 -6.67 3.05 9.77
C ARG A 123 -5.35 2.81 9.01
N ALA A 124 -4.96 1.54 8.84
CA ALA A 124 -3.80 1.20 8.04
C ALA A 124 -4.12 1.05 6.55
N LEU A 125 -5.38 0.79 6.20
CA LEU A 125 -5.79 0.47 4.83
C LEU A 125 -6.90 1.40 4.37
N LEU A 126 -6.73 1.93 3.17
CA LEU A 126 -7.70 2.81 2.50
C LEU A 126 -8.06 2.22 1.14
N LEU A 127 -9.35 2.26 0.81
CA LEU A 127 -9.84 2.05 -0.54
C LEU A 127 -10.18 3.37 -1.22
N THR A 128 -9.81 3.45 -2.49
CA THR A 128 -10.15 4.54 -3.39
C THR A 128 -10.89 3.97 -4.60
N ASP A 129 -12.18 4.33 -4.75
CA ASP A 129 -12.93 4.13 -5.99
C ASP A 129 -12.64 5.31 -6.92
N TRP A 130 -11.57 5.18 -7.71
CA TRP A 130 -11.11 6.26 -8.60
C TRP A 130 -12.15 6.65 -9.67
N ARG A 131 -13.11 5.76 -9.96
CA ARG A 131 -14.20 6.02 -10.91
C ARG A 131 -15.35 6.81 -10.30
N ALA A 132 -15.53 6.73 -8.98
CA ALA A 132 -16.48 7.56 -8.24
C ALA A 132 -15.95 8.98 -7.99
N SER A 133 -14.63 9.15 -7.87
CA SER A 133 -14.02 10.47 -7.60
C SER A 133 -14.42 11.52 -8.67
N LEU A 134 -14.59 12.76 -8.24
CA LEU A 134 -15.10 13.87 -9.08
C LEU A 134 -14.03 14.52 -9.96
N HIS A 135 -12.75 14.45 -9.57
CA HIS A 135 -11.57 14.97 -10.31
C HIS A 135 -11.77 16.35 -10.94
N ASP A 136 -12.52 17.22 -10.29
CA ASP A 136 -12.80 18.58 -10.76
C ASP A 136 -11.72 19.58 -10.34
N GLY A 137 -10.71 19.11 -9.59
CA GLY A 137 -9.66 19.93 -9.01
C GLY A 137 -10.18 20.95 -7.99
N ALA A 138 -11.45 20.86 -7.59
CA ALA A 138 -12.07 21.83 -6.69
C ALA A 138 -11.69 21.58 -5.23
N LEU A 139 -11.21 20.37 -4.91
CA LEU A 139 -10.88 19.95 -3.57
C LEU A 139 -9.46 19.36 -3.52
N GLU A 140 -8.52 20.16 -3.00
CA GLU A 140 -7.21 19.66 -2.57
C GLU A 140 -7.29 19.43 -1.05
N PRO A 141 -7.44 18.16 -0.60
CA PRO A 141 -7.52 17.89 0.82
C PRO A 141 -6.16 18.23 1.48
N PRO A 142 -6.16 18.74 2.73
CA PRO A 142 -4.95 19.19 3.42
C PRO A 142 -4.09 18.01 3.89
N THR A 143 -3.50 17.28 2.93
CA THR A 143 -2.77 16.03 3.16
C THR A 143 -1.27 16.15 2.86
N ASP A 144 -0.75 17.38 2.83
CA ASP A 144 0.65 17.68 2.56
C ASP A 144 1.19 17.00 1.27
N GLY A 145 0.33 16.83 0.27
CA GLY A 145 0.65 16.19 -1.01
C GLY A 145 0.61 14.66 -1.01
N PHE A 146 -0.02 14.03 0.01
CA PHE A 146 -0.27 12.59 0.01
C PHE A 146 -1.27 12.17 -1.07
N PHE A 147 -2.39 12.90 -1.18
CA PHE A 147 -3.27 12.84 -2.34
C PHE A 147 -2.79 13.80 -3.42
N ASP A 148 -2.89 13.37 -4.68
CA ASP A 148 -2.71 14.26 -5.82
C ASP A 148 -3.99 15.07 -6.11
N SER A 149 -3.97 15.88 -7.17
CA SER A 149 -5.13 16.67 -7.62
C SER A 149 -6.32 15.82 -8.09
N ASN A 150 -6.14 14.51 -8.23
CA ASN A 150 -7.15 13.54 -8.63
C ASN A 150 -7.73 12.79 -7.40
N GLY A 151 -7.33 13.17 -6.18
CA GLY A 151 -7.72 12.45 -4.97
C GLY A 151 -7.13 11.04 -4.89
N MET A 152 -6.08 10.75 -5.66
CA MET A 152 -5.39 9.46 -5.65
C MET A 152 -4.21 9.51 -4.68
N PRO A 153 -4.05 8.49 -3.81
CA PRO A 153 -2.89 8.43 -2.94
C PRO A 153 -1.63 8.21 -3.79
N GLY A 154 -0.47 8.66 -3.29
CA GLY A 154 0.82 8.42 -3.94
C GLY A 154 1.07 6.94 -4.27
N TRP A 155 1.67 6.66 -5.44
CA TRP A 155 1.89 5.28 -5.91
C TRP A 155 2.79 4.44 -5.00
N ASP A 156 3.59 5.09 -4.16
CA ASP A 156 4.47 4.44 -3.20
C ASP A 156 3.73 3.75 -2.05
N VAL A 157 2.42 3.97 -1.92
CA VAL A 157 1.57 3.26 -0.95
C VAL A 157 0.57 2.28 -1.54
N TRP A 158 0.54 2.12 -2.88
CA TRP A 158 -0.39 1.20 -3.53
C TRP A 158 -0.05 -0.25 -3.21
N LEU A 159 -1.05 -1.02 -2.78
CA LEU A 159 -0.93 -2.44 -2.42
C LEU A 159 -1.51 -3.34 -3.50
N GLY A 160 -2.66 -2.98 -4.06
CA GLY A 160 -3.32 -3.77 -5.10
C GLY A 160 -4.65 -3.20 -5.55
N LEU A 161 -5.25 -3.89 -6.51
CA LEU A 161 -6.61 -3.63 -6.96
C LEU A 161 -7.52 -4.72 -6.37
N VAL A 162 -8.59 -4.33 -5.69
CA VAL A 162 -9.54 -5.25 -5.07
C VAL A 162 -10.93 -5.04 -5.61
N SER A 163 -11.68 -6.13 -5.81
CA SER A 163 -13.07 -6.01 -6.22
C SER A 163 -13.94 -5.68 -5.00
N VAL A 164 -14.75 -4.64 -5.12
CA VAL A 164 -15.66 -4.19 -4.07
C VAL A 164 -17.07 -4.21 -4.63
N PRO A 165 -17.97 -5.06 -4.07
CA PRO A 165 -19.37 -5.05 -4.45
C PRO A 165 -19.98 -3.66 -4.33
N ASP A 166 -20.85 -3.31 -5.26
CA ASP A 166 -21.61 -2.05 -5.27
C ASP A 166 -20.79 -0.75 -5.38
N SER A 167 -19.47 -0.85 -5.57
CA SER A 167 -18.64 0.30 -5.97
C SER A 167 -18.94 0.70 -7.42
N VAL A 168 -18.77 1.99 -7.75
CA VAL A 168 -18.99 2.51 -9.12
C VAL A 168 -17.99 1.87 -10.07
N GLY A 169 -16.75 1.72 -9.62
CA GLY A 169 -15.68 1.15 -10.43
C GLY A 169 -15.64 -0.38 -10.48
N GLN A 170 -16.32 -1.08 -9.56
CA GLN A 170 -16.22 -2.51 -9.26
C GLN A 170 -14.83 -2.98 -8.78
N LEU A 171 -13.78 -2.29 -9.21
CA LEU A 171 -12.40 -2.43 -8.83
C LEU A 171 -11.97 -1.15 -8.13
N CYS A 172 -11.37 -1.28 -6.96
CA CYS A 172 -10.91 -0.17 -6.12
C CYS A 172 -9.42 -0.32 -5.81
N LEU A 173 -8.74 0.80 -5.64
CA LEU A 173 -7.32 0.82 -5.29
C LEU A 173 -7.17 0.66 -3.78
N LEU A 174 -6.50 -0.42 -3.34
CA LEU A 174 -6.12 -0.62 -1.96
C LEU A 174 -4.75 0.00 -1.70
N SER A 175 -4.67 0.89 -0.71
CA SER A 175 -3.45 1.59 -0.31
C SER A 175 -3.18 1.46 1.17
N TRP A 176 -1.90 1.49 1.55
CA TRP A 176 -1.46 1.54 2.95
C TRP A 176 -1.29 2.99 3.43
N ILE A 177 -1.77 3.29 4.64
CA ILE A 177 -1.65 4.64 5.21
C ILE A 177 -0.64 4.63 6.38
N PRO A 178 0.49 5.36 6.25
CA PRO A 178 1.42 5.58 7.35
C PRO A 178 0.73 6.18 8.57
N SER A 179 1.18 5.80 9.77
CA SER A 179 0.57 6.25 11.04
C SER A 179 0.48 7.78 11.16
N GLU A 180 1.47 8.47 10.62
CA GLU A 180 1.65 9.92 10.71
C GLU A 180 0.64 10.68 9.83
N LEU A 181 0.07 10.04 8.80
CA LEU A 181 -0.86 10.65 7.85
C LEU A 181 -2.32 10.32 8.15
N ARG A 182 -2.60 9.44 9.12
CA ARG A 182 -3.96 8.92 9.37
C ARG A 182 -5.00 9.99 9.67
N GLU A 183 -4.64 11.01 10.43
CA GLU A 183 -5.58 12.10 10.76
C GLU A 183 -5.88 12.96 9.52
N GLN A 184 -4.85 13.29 8.73
CA GLN A 184 -5.02 14.04 7.48
C GLN A 184 -5.86 13.27 6.45
N VAL A 185 -5.63 11.95 6.35
CA VAL A 185 -6.42 11.08 5.48
C VAL A 185 -7.85 10.94 5.99
N ASP A 186 -8.08 10.89 7.31
CA ASP A 186 -9.43 10.86 7.88
C ASP A 186 -10.21 12.15 7.60
N ASP A 187 -9.53 13.30 7.68
CA ASP A 187 -10.11 14.58 7.27
C ASP A 187 -10.42 14.61 5.76
N ALA A 188 -9.52 14.06 4.92
CA ALA A 188 -9.75 13.93 3.47
C ALA A 188 -10.97 13.06 3.15
N VAL A 189 -11.12 11.91 3.82
CA VAL A 189 -12.31 11.04 3.69
C VAL A 189 -13.59 11.81 4.04
N GLN A 190 -13.55 12.68 5.04
CA GLN A 190 -14.73 13.43 5.48
C GLN A 190 -15.16 14.50 4.46
N ILE A 191 -14.22 15.14 3.79
CA ILE A 191 -14.51 16.24 2.85
C ILE A 191 -14.69 15.75 1.41
N ASP A 192 -14.46 14.47 1.15
CA ASP A 192 -14.67 13.85 -0.16
C ASP A 192 -16.17 13.78 -0.50
N ALA A 193 -16.65 14.81 -1.22
CA ALA A 193 -18.04 14.90 -1.67
C ALA A 193 -18.45 13.78 -2.63
N ALA A 194 -17.48 13.08 -3.24
CA ALA A 194 -17.73 11.97 -4.14
C ALA A 194 -18.02 10.66 -3.40
N GLU A 195 -17.73 10.60 -2.08
CA GLU A 195 -17.75 9.37 -1.29
C GLU A 195 -16.94 8.25 -1.97
N SER A 196 -15.80 8.60 -2.55
CA SER A 196 -14.88 7.73 -3.28
C SER A 196 -13.79 7.11 -2.40
N LEU A 197 -13.68 7.56 -1.15
CA LEU A 197 -12.72 7.07 -0.17
C LEU A 197 -13.40 6.32 0.98
N ALA A 198 -12.81 5.19 1.37
CA ALA A 198 -13.29 4.42 2.52
C ALA A 198 -12.15 3.72 3.26
N TRP A 199 -12.24 3.71 4.58
CA TRP A 199 -11.35 2.94 5.43
C TRP A 199 -11.66 1.44 5.39
N CYS A 200 -10.61 0.62 5.49
CA CYS A 200 -10.71 -0.82 5.64
C CYS A 200 -10.10 -1.29 6.97
N VAL A 201 -10.72 -2.31 7.57
CA VAL A 201 -10.21 -3.03 8.73
C VAL A 201 -9.76 -4.42 8.29
N ALA A 202 -8.54 -4.81 8.58
CA ALA A 202 -8.13 -6.21 8.42
C ALA A 202 -8.60 -7.03 9.62
N GLU A 203 -9.52 -7.97 9.42
CA GLU A 203 -9.82 -9.00 10.43
C GLU A 203 -8.77 -10.11 10.38
N SER A 204 -8.26 -10.37 9.19
CA SER A 204 -7.11 -11.23 8.93
C SER A 204 -6.38 -10.73 7.68
N PRO A 205 -5.18 -11.24 7.36
CA PRO A 205 -4.49 -10.89 6.12
C PRO A 205 -5.26 -11.22 4.84
N SER A 206 -6.26 -12.11 4.89
CA SER A 206 -7.08 -12.52 3.74
C SER A 206 -8.51 -11.96 3.76
N LYS A 207 -8.91 -11.28 4.84
CA LYS A 207 -10.27 -10.78 5.04
C LYS A 207 -10.25 -9.33 5.50
N LEU A 208 -10.80 -8.45 4.66
CA LEU A 208 -10.96 -7.04 4.99
C LEU A 208 -12.45 -6.72 5.18
N VAL A 209 -12.72 -5.80 6.09
CA VAL A 209 -14.04 -5.24 6.34
C VAL A 209 -14.01 -3.77 5.95
N LEU A 210 -14.84 -3.43 4.98
CA LEU A 210 -15.00 -2.08 4.48
C LEU A 210 -15.93 -1.30 5.41
N LEU A 211 -15.47 -0.15 5.87
CA LEU A 211 -16.33 0.86 6.50
C LEU A 211 -17.12 1.60 5.41
N PRO A 212 -18.29 2.18 5.74
CA PRO A 212 -19.06 2.90 4.73
C PRO A 212 -18.25 4.05 4.13
N TRP A 213 -18.47 4.31 2.84
CA TRP A 213 -17.81 5.39 2.09
C TRP A 213 -18.04 6.77 2.74
N GLY A 214 -17.02 7.63 2.67
CA GLY A 214 -17.05 8.98 3.24
C GLY A 214 -17.11 9.04 4.77
N GLN A 215 -17.08 7.91 5.48
CA GLN A 215 -17.16 7.91 6.95
C GLN A 215 -15.79 8.00 7.60
N ARG A 216 -15.70 8.89 8.61
CA ARG A 216 -14.58 8.95 9.53
C ARG A 216 -14.42 7.62 10.26
N TRP A 217 -13.19 7.34 10.66
CA TRP A 217 -12.91 6.22 11.54
C TRP A 217 -13.49 6.47 12.94
N ALA A 218 -14.69 5.95 13.21
CA ALA A 218 -15.26 6.01 14.55
C ALA A 218 -14.48 5.09 15.50
N ALA A 219 -14.15 5.57 16.71
CA ALA A 219 -13.50 4.73 17.74
C ALA A 219 -14.36 3.51 18.12
N SER A 220 -15.68 3.60 17.94
CA SER A 220 -16.65 2.51 18.15
C SER A 220 -16.53 1.36 17.15
N SER A 221 -15.78 1.52 16.05
CA SER A 221 -15.51 0.44 15.09
C SER A 221 -14.78 -0.75 15.73
N ARG A 222 -14.12 -0.55 16.88
CA ARG A 222 -13.54 -1.63 17.71
C ARG A 222 -14.59 -2.59 18.28
N ALA A 223 -15.87 -2.21 18.34
CA ALA A 223 -16.90 -3.08 18.90
C ALA A 223 -17.20 -4.31 18.00
N VAL A 224 -16.85 -4.24 16.71
CA VAL A 224 -16.94 -5.41 15.81
C VAL A 224 -15.91 -6.49 16.19
N GLU A 225 -14.80 -6.12 16.85
CA GLU A 225 -13.69 -7.03 17.18
C GLU A 225 -13.98 -8.02 18.33
N ARG A 226 -15.12 -7.92 19.03
CA ARG A 226 -15.35 -8.70 20.27
C ARG A 226 -16.75 -9.26 20.44
N THR A 227 -17.41 -9.67 19.37
CA THR A 227 -18.55 -10.59 19.54
C THR A 227 -17.99 -12.01 19.64
N PRO A 228 -17.89 -12.64 20.82
CA PRO A 228 -17.50 -14.04 20.90
C PRO A 228 -18.50 -14.86 20.07
N GLY A 229 -17.99 -15.66 19.14
CA GLY A 229 -18.84 -16.56 18.36
C GLY A 229 -19.68 -17.46 19.28
N PRO A 230 -20.91 -17.83 18.88
CA PRO A 230 -21.74 -18.72 19.68
C PRO A 230 -20.99 -20.03 19.94
N ALA A 231 -20.89 -20.40 21.21
CA ALA A 231 -20.29 -21.65 21.68
C ALA A 231 -21.09 -22.88 21.27
#